data_AF-A0A1H7JFG3-F1
#
_entry.id   AF-A0A1H7JFG3-F1
#
_cell.length_a   1.000
_cell.length_b   1.000
_cell.length_c   1.000
_cell.angle_alpha   90.00
_cell.angle_beta   90.00
_cell.angle_gamma   90.00
#
_symmetry.space_group_name_H-M   'P 1'
#
loop_
_entity.id
_entity.type
_entity.pdbx_description
1 polymer ?
#
loop_
_entity_poly.entity_id
_entity_poly.type
_entity_poly.pdbx_seq_one_letter_code
_entity_poly.pdbx_strand_id
1 'polypeptide(L)'
;MITIKRKRDIVSGAALKYKVWIDGEVATKLSYGEVQTLSLPKGTGTVQVTNLNGKSNSLDVQDGDSIEISHSSLNLWVFLALFIFGLVLQALEVSFFLVTLPIALIFYIIVTRMLKLTILEKVGTKSPH
;
A
#
# COMPACT_ATOMS: atom_id res chain seq x y z
N MET A 1 11.37 -7.83 18.66
CA MET A 1 11.60 -7.12 17.40
C MET A 1 10.79 -7.75 16.28
N ILE A 2 10.27 -6.95 15.35
CA ILE A 2 9.60 -7.39 14.12
C ILE A 2 10.38 -6.93 12.89
N THR A 3 10.31 -7.68 11.80
CA THR A 3 10.87 -7.27 10.51
C THR A 3 9.74 -6.84 9.59
N ILE A 4 9.84 -5.65 9.00
CA ILE A 4 8.84 -5.16 8.04
C ILE A 4 9.53 -4.92 6.71
N LYS A 5 8.97 -5.49 5.65
CA LYS A 5 9.45 -5.36 4.28
C LYS A 5 8.35 -4.80 3.39
N ARG A 6 8.71 -3.81 2.56
CA ARG A 6 7.84 -3.40 1.45
C ARG A 6 8.14 -4.26 0.22
N LYS A 7 7.13 -4.99 -0.28
CA LYS A 7 7.26 -5.76 -1.51
C LYS A 7 7.57 -4.82 -2.67
N ARG A 8 8.48 -5.25 -3.55
CA ARG A 8 8.72 -4.57 -4.84
C ARG A 8 7.69 -5.10 -5.82
N ASP A 9 6.78 -4.25 -6.26
CA ASP A 9 5.85 -4.56 -7.34
C ASP A 9 5.72 -3.37 -8.28
N ILE A 10 5.27 -3.63 -9.51
CA ILE A 10 5.20 -2.63 -10.59
C ILE A 10 4.15 -1.55 -10.28
N VAL A 11 3.19 -1.84 -9.40
CA VAL A 11 2.00 -1.02 -9.16
C VAL A 11 2.16 -0.10 -7.93
N SER A 12 3.04 -0.47 -7.01
CA SER A 12 3.32 0.30 -5.80
C SER A 12 4.26 1.45 -6.14
N GLY A 13 3.70 2.65 -6.19
CA GLY A 13 4.43 3.87 -6.55
C GLY A 13 5.75 4.02 -5.79
N ALA A 14 6.86 3.90 -6.52
CA ALA A 14 8.22 3.95 -5.96
C ALA A 14 8.54 5.30 -5.29
N ALA A 15 7.83 6.36 -5.68
CA ALA A 15 8.07 7.73 -5.21
C ALA A 15 7.60 8.01 -3.77
N LEU A 16 6.71 7.18 -3.20
CA LEU A 16 6.04 7.50 -1.94
C LEU A 16 6.52 6.61 -0.79
N LYS A 17 6.85 7.20 0.35
CA LYS A 17 7.19 6.46 1.58
C LYS A 17 5.93 6.08 2.36
N TYR A 18 5.93 4.88 2.92
CA TYR A 18 4.82 4.36 3.71
C TYR A 18 5.07 4.67 5.18
N LYS A 19 4.11 5.27 5.87
CA LYS A 19 4.20 5.47 7.32
C LYS A 19 3.77 4.17 8.00
N VAL A 20 4.66 3.60 8.79
CA VAL A 20 4.37 2.44 9.64
C VAL A 20 3.95 2.95 11.01
N TRP A 21 2.80 2.50 11.46
CA TRP A 21 2.23 2.79 12.76
C TRP A 21 2.26 1.53 13.62
N ILE A 22 2.64 1.67 14.89
CA ILE A 22 2.60 0.62 15.90
C ILE A 22 1.79 1.18 17.07
N ASP A 23 0.74 0.47 17.47
CA ASP A 23 -0.14 0.84 18.60
C ASP A 23 -0.69 2.28 18.52
N GLY A 24 -0.89 2.79 17.29
CA GLY A 24 -1.42 4.13 17.06
C GLY A 24 -0.39 5.26 17.01
N GLU A 25 0.91 4.95 17.13
CA GLU A 25 2.00 5.92 16.98
C GLU A 25 2.84 5.65 15.72
N VAL A 26 3.38 6.70 15.09
CA VAL A 26 4.24 6.56 13.90
C VAL A 26 5.61 6.05 14.35
N ALA A 27 5.91 4.79 14.06
CA ALA A 27 7.19 4.18 14.38
C ALA A 27 8.27 4.51 13.35
N THR A 28 7.94 4.45 12.05
CA THR A 28 8.92 4.70 10.98
C THR A 28 8.27 5.07 9.64
N LYS A 29 9.10 5.38 8.65
CA LYS A 29 8.73 5.49 7.24
C LYS A 29 9.53 4.49 6.41
N LEU A 30 8.85 3.72 5.56
CA LEU A 30 9.44 2.68 4.71
C LEU A 30 9.40 3.09 3.24
N SER A 31 10.57 3.10 2.60
CA SER A 31 10.73 3.42 1.18
C SER A 31 10.51 2.18 0.31
N TYR A 32 10.45 2.36 -1.01
CA TYR A 32 10.21 1.28 -1.95
C TYR A 32 11.27 0.17 -1.85
N GLY A 33 10.83 -1.08 -1.62
CA GLY A 33 11.72 -2.23 -1.50
C GLY A 33 12.61 -2.24 -0.25
N GLU A 34 12.35 -1.35 0.71
CA GLU A 34 13.13 -1.25 1.95
C GLU A 34 12.67 -2.30 2.97
N VAL A 35 13.63 -2.78 3.76
CA VAL A 35 13.43 -3.67 4.90
C VAL A 35 13.91 -2.95 6.15
N GLN A 36 13.08 -2.91 7.19
CA GLN A 36 13.46 -2.34 8.48
C GLN A 36 13.03 -3.27 9.61
N THR A 37 13.85 -3.30 10.67
CA THR A 37 13.54 -4.00 11.91
C THR A 37 13.10 -3.00 12.95
N LEU A 38 11.97 -3.26 13.61
CA LEU A 38 11.38 -2.39 14.63
C LEU A 38 11.33 -3.12 15.97
N SER A 39 11.60 -2.39 17.05
CA SER A 39 11.44 -2.92 18.40
C SER A 39 9.97 -2.79 18.84
N LEU A 40 9.41 -3.84 19.43
CA LEU A 40 8.11 -3.78 20.10
C LEU A 40 8.36 -3.67 21.61
N PRO A 41 8.06 -2.53 22.26
CA PRO A 41 8.35 -2.33 23.68
C PRO A 41 7.66 -3.35 24.60
N LYS A 42 6.49 -3.85 24.19
CA LYS A 42 5.66 -4.80 24.94
C LYS A 42 5.79 -6.24 24.44
N GLY A 43 6.67 -6.52 23.47
CA GLY A 43 6.78 -7.82 22.80
C GLY A 43 5.59 -8.20 21.90
N THR A 44 4.51 -7.43 21.95
CA THR A 44 3.33 -7.52 21.09
C THR A 44 2.89 -6.11 20.69
N GLY A 45 2.11 -6.01 19.62
CA GLY A 45 1.50 -4.75 19.21
C GLY A 45 0.65 -4.89 17.95
N THR A 46 -0.07 -3.83 17.59
CA THR A 46 -0.86 -3.76 16.36
C THR A 46 -0.15 -2.88 15.35
N VAL A 47 0.19 -3.45 14.19
CA VAL A 47 0.83 -2.73 13.08
C VAL A 47 -0.23 -2.27 12.08
N GLN A 48 -0.11 -1.03 11.64
CA GLN A 48 -0.87 -0.49 10.52
C GLN A 48 0.04 0.34 9.62
N VAL A 49 -0.21 0.33 8.31
CA VAL A 49 0.54 1.12 7.35
C VAL A 49 -0.36 2.14 6.68
N THR A 50 0.17 3.33 6.43
CA THR A 50 -0.55 4.40 5.74
C THR A 50 0.28 4.95 4.58
N ASN A 51 -0.34 5.09 3.41
CA ASN A 51 0.22 5.79 2.25
C ASN A 51 -0.78 6.84 1.74
N LEU A 52 -0.33 8.10 1.54
CA LEU A 52 -1.15 9.19 1.01
C LEU A 52 -2.59 9.23 1.60
N ASN A 53 -2.74 9.11 2.93
CA ASN A 53 -4.00 9.04 3.67
C ASN A 53 -4.86 7.76 3.50
N GLY A 54 -4.49 6.81 2.66
CA GLY A 54 -5.06 5.47 2.64
C GLY A 54 -4.45 4.60 3.74
N LYS A 55 -5.29 4.01 4.60
CA LYS A 55 -4.87 3.09 5.67
C LYS A 55 -4.99 1.63 5.20
N SER A 56 -4.01 0.81 5.56
CA SER A 56 -4.09 -0.65 5.41
C SER A 56 -5.02 -1.27 6.46
N ASN A 57 -5.19 -2.58 6.40
CA ASN A 57 -5.65 -3.37 7.54
C ASN A 57 -4.70 -3.18 8.75
N SER A 58 -5.26 -3.39 9.94
CA SER A 58 -4.49 -3.54 11.17
C SER A 58 -4.10 -5.01 11.32
N LEU A 59 -2.89 -5.27 11.80
CA LEU A 59 -2.36 -6.63 11.96
C LEU A 59 -1.68 -6.75 13.33
N ASP A 60 -2.17 -7.67 14.16
CA ASP A 60 -1.57 -7.95 15.47
C ASP A 60 -0.33 -8.81 15.31
N VAL A 61 0.78 -8.38 15.90
CA VAL A 61 2.12 -8.95 15.69
C VAL A 61 2.81 -9.20 17.02
N GLN A 62 3.73 -10.15 17.02
CA GLN A 62 4.56 -10.50 18.16
C GLN A 62 6.04 -10.45 17.80
N ASP A 63 6.88 -10.39 18.83
CA ASP A 63 8.32 -10.45 18.67
C ASP A 63 8.76 -11.68 17.87
N GLY A 64 9.50 -11.45 16.79
CA GLY A 64 9.94 -12.48 15.85
C GLY A 64 9.10 -12.55 14.56
N ASP A 65 7.99 -11.81 14.46
CA ASP A 65 7.18 -11.77 13.25
C ASP A 65 7.87 -11.03 12.09
N SER A 66 7.68 -11.55 10.89
CA SER A 66 8.05 -10.91 9.63
C SER A 66 6.80 -10.53 8.85
N ILE A 67 6.68 -9.23 8.56
CA ILE A 67 5.52 -8.62 7.92
C ILE A 67 5.94 -8.14 6.52
N GLU A 68 5.17 -8.52 5.51
CA GLU A 68 5.29 -7.96 4.18
C GLU A 68 4.11 -7.02 3.90
N ILE A 69 4.45 -5.85 3.37
CA ILE A 69 3.47 -4.90 2.85
C ILE A 69 3.29 -5.20 1.37
N SER A 70 2.10 -5.63 1.00
CA SER A 70 1.71 -5.99 -0.36
C SER A 70 0.56 -5.12 -0.86
N HIS A 71 0.35 -5.14 -2.17
CA HIS A 71 -0.79 -4.51 -2.82
C HIS A 71 -1.75 -5.57 -3.32
N SER A 72 -3.05 -5.31 -3.14
CA SER A 72 -4.08 -6.15 -3.74
C SER A 72 -3.93 -6.16 -5.26
N SER A 73 -4.12 -7.34 -5.87
CA SER A 73 -4.20 -7.52 -7.32
C SER A 73 -5.30 -6.66 -7.97
N LEU A 74 -6.30 -6.24 -7.19
CA LEU A 74 -7.33 -5.29 -7.63
C LEU A 74 -6.75 -3.93 -8.05
N ASN A 75 -5.59 -3.49 -7.52
CA ASN A 75 -4.97 -2.24 -8.00
C ASN A 75 -4.66 -2.30 -9.50
N LEU A 76 -4.16 -3.45 -9.98
CA LEU A 76 -3.84 -3.62 -11.40
C LEU A 76 -5.10 -3.59 -12.26
N TRP A 77 -6.18 -4.23 -11.80
CA TRP A 77 -7.45 -4.23 -12.51
C TRP A 77 -8.11 -2.85 -12.55
N VAL A 78 -8.07 -2.10 -11.45
CA VAL A 78 -8.57 -0.71 -11.41
C VAL A 78 -7.75 0.16 -12.35
N PHE A 79 -6.42 0.03 -12.36
CA PHE A 79 -5.56 0.75 -13.29
C PHE A 79 -5.90 0.42 -14.74
N LEU A 80 -6.01 -0.87 -15.08
CA LEU A 80 -6.33 -1.32 -16.44
C LEU A 80 -7.71 -0.83 -16.89
N ALA A 81 -8.71 -0.87 -16.00
CA ALA A 81 -10.05 -0.37 -16.29
C ALA A 81 -10.04 1.12 -16.65
N LEU A 82 -9.29 1.94 -15.90
CA LEU A 82 -9.17 3.38 -16.18
C LEU A 82 -8.38 3.67 -17.44
N PHE A 83 -7.35 2.87 -17.73
CA PHE A 83 -6.61 2.98 -18.97
C PHE A 83 -7.51 2.69 -20.19
N ILE A 84 -8.26 1.60 -20.16
CA ILE A 84 -9.22 1.24 -21.22
C ILE A 84 -10.30 2.32 -21.35
N PHE A 85 -10.83 2.82 -20.23
CA PHE A 85 -11.82 3.89 -20.24
C PHE A 85 -11.26 5.16 -20.92
N GLY A 86 -10.01 5.51 -20.65
CA GLY A 86 -9.32 6.60 -21.35
C GLY A 86 -9.24 6.40 -22.86
N LEU A 87 -8.91 5.19 -23.31
CA LEU A 87 -8.88 4.85 -24.75
C LEU A 87 -10.26 4.96 -25.40
N VAL A 88 -11.32 4.52 -24.71
CA VAL A 88 -12.71 4.64 -25.21
C VAL A 88 -13.10 6.11 -25.35
N LEU A 89 -12.79 6.95 -24.36
CA LEU A 89 -13.08 8.39 -24.44
C LEU A 89 -12.34 9.07 -25.60
N GLN A 90 -11.09 8.68 -25.84
CA GLN A 90 -10.32 9.17 -26.97
C GLN A 90 -10.94 8.75 -28.32
N ALA A 91 -11.39 7.51 -28.44
CA ALA A 91 -12.03 6.98 -29.64
C ALA A 91 -13.36 7.69 -29.98
N LEU A 92 -14.01 8.30 -28.98
CA LEU A 92 -15.24 9.09 -29.14
C LEU A 92 -14.98 10.55 -29.52
N GLU A 93 -13.73 10.91 -29.88
CA GLU A 93 -13.28 12.27 -30.22
C GLU A 93 -13.62 13.33 -29.15
N VAL A 94 -13.75 12.89 -27.90
CA VAL A 94 -13.94 13.79 -26.76
C VAL A 94 -12.61 14.53 -26.57
N SER A 95 -12.50 15.71 -27.19
CA SER A 95 -11.32 16.58 -27.30
C SER A 95 -10.82 17.18 -25.96
N PHE A 96 -11.12 16.52 -24.85
CA PHE A 96 -10.79 16.94 -23.49
C PHE A 96 -9.60 16.18 -22.91
N PHE A 97 -8.72 15.60 -23.73
CA PHE A 97 -7.59 14.76 -23.26
C PHE A 97 -6.77 15.39 -22.11
N LEU A 98 -6.54 16.70 -22.17
CA LEU A 98 -5.82 17.46 -21.15
C LEU A 98 -6.58 17.59 -19.81
N VAL A 99 -7.90 17.45 -19.83
CA VAL A 99 -8.79 17.52 -18.65
C VAL A 99 -9.17 16.12 -18.15
N THR A 100 -9.38 15.15 -19.06
CA THR A 100 -9.80 13.79 -18.72
C THR A 100 -8.69 12.99 -18.04
N LEU A 101 -7.44 13.16 -18.45
CA LEU A 101 -6.31 12.41 -17.90
C LEU A 101 -6.03 12.78 -16.42
N PRO A 102 -5.99 14.07 -16.02
CA PRO A 102 -5.95 14.44 -14.61
C PRO A 102 -7.15 13.94 -13.79
N ILE A 103 -8.36 14.02 -14.35
CA ILE A 103 -9.58 13.53 -13.68
C ILE A 103 -9.52 12.02 -13.46
N ALA A 104 -9.10 11.26 -14.47
CA ALA A 104 -8.92 9.81 -14.36
C ALA A 104 -7.86 9.44 -13.32
N LEU A 105 -6.76 10.21 -13.24
CA LEU A 105 -5.72 10.02 -12.22
C LEU A 105 -6.25 10.32 -10.81
N ILE A 106 -7.01 11.40 -10.63
CA ILE A 106 -7.64 11.74 -9.33
C ILE A 106 -8.65 10.65 -8.95
N PHE A 107 -9.48 10.21 -9.89
CA PHE A 107 -10.45 9.15 -9.67
C PHE A 107 -9.77 7.83 -9.30
N TYR A 108 -8.68 7.46 -9.98
CA TYR A 108 -7.83 6.32 -9.62
C TYR A 108 -7.37 6.40 -8.16
N ILE A 109 -6.83 7.55 -7.75
CA ILE A 109 -6.35 7.76 -6.38
C ILE A 109 -7.49 7.65 -5.38
N ILE A 110 -8.69 8.16 -5.69
CA ILE A 110 -9.86 8.06 -4.82
C ILE A 110 -10.32 6.60 -4.70
N VAL A 111 -10.48 5.89 -5.81
CA VAL A 111 -10.95 4.49 -5.83
C VAL A 111 -9.99 3.58 -5.07
N THR A 112 -8.69 3.70 -5.34
CA THR A 112 -7.66 2.88 -4.68
C THR A 112 -7.60 3.13 -3.16
N ARG A 113 -7.89 4.36 -2.72
CA ARG A 113 -8.03 4.69 -1.29
C ARG A 113 -9.28 4.07 -0.66
N MET A 114 -10.44 4.18 -1.31
CA MET A 114 -11.69 3.63 -0.76
C MET A 114 -11.63 2.11 -0.63
N LEU A 115 -11.00 1.43 -1.58
CA LEU A 115 -10.90 -0.03 -1.60
C LEU A 115 -9.83 -0.60 -0.66
N LYS A 116 -9.10 0.23 0.10
CA LYS A 116 -8.04 -0.19 1.05
C LYS A 116 -7.09 -1.23 0.45
N LEU A 117 -6.58 -0.97 -0.74
CA LEU A 117 -5.83 -1.97 -1.52
C LEU A 117 -4.39 -2.20 -1.03
N THR A 118 -4.00 -1.63 0.11
CA THR A 118 -2.71 -1.90 0.77
C THR A 118 -2.95 -2.91 1.87
N ILE A 119 -2.27 -4.05 1.78
CA ILE A 119 -2.49 -5.21 2.65
C ILE A 119 -1.20 -5.48 3.43
N LEU A 120 -1.36 -5.80 4.71
CA LEU A 120 -0.32 -6.34 5.57
C LEU A 120 -0.53 -7.83 5.73
N GLU A 121 0.51 -8.60 5.44
CA GLU A 121 0.51 -10.06 5.55
C GLU A 121 1.69 -10.52 6.42
N LYS A 122 1.47 -11.52 7.27
CA LYS A 122 2.56 -12.21 7.97
C LYS A 122 3.18 -13.23 7.01
N VAL A 123 4.48 -13.10 6.77
CA VAL A 123 5.21 -13.97 5.82
C VAL A 123 6.11 -14.97 6.54
N GLY A 124 6.32 -14.78 7.85
CA GLY A 124 6.94 -15.79 8.69
C GLY A 124 6.77 -15.45 10.16
N THR A 125 6.51 -16.47 10.96
CA THR A 125 6.64 -16.46 12.43
C THR A 125 7.94 -17.16 12.76
N LYS A 126 8.88 -16.53 13.47
CA LYS A 126 9.96 -17.32 14.09
C LYS A 126 9.29 -18.30 15.05
N SER A 127 9.38 -19.61 14.74
CA SER A 127 9.01 -20.67 15.68
C SER A 127 9.76 -20.41 16.99
N PRO A 128 9.09 -20.40 18.15
CA PRO A 128 9.80 -20.40 19.41
C PRO A 128 10.60 -21.70 19.46
N HIS A 129 11.92 -21.57 19.52
CA HIS A 129 12.81 -22.66 19.91
C HIS A 129 12.81 -22.77 21.43
#